data_AF-A0A8T6G0L1-F1
#
_entry.id   AF-A0A8T6G0L1-F1
#
_cell.length_a   1.000
_cell.length_b   1.000
_cell.length_c   1.000
_cell.angle_alpha   90.00
_cell.angle_beta   90.00
_cell.angle_gamma   90.00
#
_symmetry.space_group_name_H-M   'P 1'
#
loop_
_entity.id
_entity.type
_entity.pdbx_description
1 polymer ?
#
loop_
_entity_poly.entity_id
_entity_poly.type
_entity_poly.pdbx_seq_one_letter_code
_entity_poly.pdbx_strand_id
1 'polypeptide(L)'
;MKILGGSYQETCEVPGSDVVVGSGLRAAGAIAEVAMPTLHTAVDGIFQVEVELAAGGLHVELSWVERDKPVGFHYFTPISRPTISGPQAVADALHVEGDVVLAFGMVECGERAVDCRRLVIDPQRPQDSSRLDLGPYRHEQLALVCNSSEIRALGSGVGGVPDLV
;
A
#
# COMPACT_ATOMS: atom_id res chain seq x y z
N MET A 1 0.58 -15.14 5.18
CA MET A 1 1.39 -13.90 5.05
C MET A 1 0.43 -12.73 5.11
N LYS A 2 0.80 -11.63 5.79
CA LYS A 2 -0.05 -10.44 5.88
C LYS A 2 0.48 -9.37 4.93
N ILE A 3 -0.42 -8.67 4.24
CA ILE A 3 -0.07 -7.62 3.29
C ILE A 3 -0.80 -6.37 3.75
N LEU A 4 -0.07 -5.29 3.99
CA LEU A 4 -0.64 -3.96 4.25
C LEU A 4 -0.44 -3.13 2.98
N GLY A 5 -1.51 -2.67 2.36
CA GLY A 5 -1.36 -1.88 1.14
C GLY A 5 -2.69 -1.35 0.59
N GLY A 6 -2.60 -0.38 -0.30
CA GLY A 6 -3.78 0.29 -0.83
C GLY A 6 -4.56 -0.50 -1.87
N SER A 7 -5.85 -0.22 -1.93
CA SER A 7 -6.79 -0.64 -2.98
C SER A 7 -7.54 0.60 -3.47
N TYR A 8 -7.36 0.93 -4.74
CA TYR A 8 -7.70 2.19 -5.37
C TYR A 8 -8.40 1.95 -6.71
N GLN A 9 -9.15 2.94 -7.18
CA GLN A 9 -9.53 2.96 -8.57
C GLN A 9 -8.30 3.33 -9.41
N GLU A 10 -7.98 2.55 -10.45
CA GLU A 10 -6.98 2.90 -11.45
C GLU A 10 -7.63 3.01 -12.82
N THR A 11 -7.49 4.19 -13.44
CA THR A 11 -8.01 4.49 -14.77
C THR A 11 -6.88 4.79 -15.73
N CYS A 12 -6.95 4.26 -16.95
CA CYS A 12 -6.04 4.59 -18.04
C CYS A 12 -6.83 5.03 -19.26
N GLU A 13 -6.41 6.11 -19.91
CA GLU A 13 -7.08 6.62 -21.11
C GLU A 13 -6.70 5.81 -22.37
N VAL A 14 -5.40 5.51 -22.54
CA VAL A 14 -4.89 4.83 -23.74
C VAL A 14 -3.83 3.76 -23.38
N PRO A 15 -4.14 2.45 -23.54
CA PRO A 15 -5.45 1.89 -23.85
C PRO A 15 -6.43 2.07 -22.69
N GLY A 16 -7.72 2.20 -23.02
CA GLY A 16 -8.78 2.41 -22.04
C GLY A 16 -8.86 1.30 -20.99
N SER A 17 -8.78 1.65 -19.71
CA SER A 17 -9.05 0.75 -18.59
C SER A 17 -9.63 1.50 -17.40
N ASP A 18 -10.51 0.85 -16.65
CA ASP A 18 -11.03 1.33 -15.36
C ASP A 18 -11.21 0.11 -14.47
N VAL A 19 -10.39 0.01 -13.42
CA VAL A 19 -10.27 -1.18 -12.59
C VAL A 19 -10.03 -0.79 -11.14
N VAL A 20 -10.57 -1.57 -10.21
CA VAL A 20 -10.22 -1.45 -8.79
C VAL A 20 -9.10 -2.43 -8.48
N VAL A 21 -7.94 -1.88 -8.11
CA VAL A 21 -6.67 -2.58 -7.95
C VAL A 21 -5.82 -1.78 -6.97
N GLY A 22 -4.65 -2.25 -6.58
CA GLY A 22 -3.65 -1.38 -5.98
C GLY A 22 -2.37 -2.17 -5.78
N SER A 23 -1.40 -1.58 -5.10
CA SER A 23 -0.21 -2.32 -4.70
C SER A 23 -0.55 -3.47 -3.76
N GLY A 24 -1.45 -3.25 -2.79
CA GLY A 24 -1.92 -4.28 -1.88
C GLY A 24 -2.59 -5.44 -2.60
N LEU A 25 -3.57 -5.16 -3.45
CA LEU A 25 -4.32 -6.18 -4.18
C LEU A 25 -3.46 -6.93 -5.22
N ARG A 26 -2.57 -6.23 -5.94
CA ARG A 26 -1.62 -6.88 -6.88
C ARG A 26 -0.65 -7.81 -6.14
N ALA A 27 -0.09 -7.36 -5.03
CA ALA A 27 0.83 -8.18 -4.24
C ALA A 27 0.11 -9.40 -3.64
N ALA A 28 -1.11 -9.22 -3.15
CA ALA A 28 -1.93 -10.30 -2.62
C ALA A 28 -2.28 -11.34 -3.69
N GLY A 29 -2.72 -10.91 -4.86
CA GLY A 29 -2.98 -11.82 -5.98
C GLY A 29 -1.73 -12.60 -6.41
N ALA A 30 -0.57 -11.96 -6.50
CA ALA A 30 0.68 -12.64 -6.83
C ALA A 30 1.11 -13.67 -5.77
N ILE A 31 0.90 -13.37 -4.49
CA ILE A 31 1.23 -14.28 -3.38
C ILE A 31 0.21 -15.43 -3.29
N ALA A 32 -1.05 -15.21 -3.71
CA ALA A 32 -2.11 -16.21 -3.68
C ALA A 32 -1.78 -17.48 -4.50
N GLU A 33 -0.87 -17.39 -5.47
CA GLU A 33 -0.38 -18.53 -6.25
C GLU A 33 0.44 -19.54 -5.42
N VAL A 34 1.04 -19.09 -4.30
CA VAL A 34 1.99 -19.89 -3.50
C VAL A 34 1.64 -19.96 -2.01
N ALA A 35 0.71 -19.14 -1.54
CA ALA A 35 0.25 -19.10 -0.16
C ALA A 35 -1.19 -18.55 -0.08
N MET A 36 -1.79 -18.53 1.11
CA MET A 36 -3.03 -17.80 1.37
C MET A 36 -2.68 -16.46 2.05
N PRO A 37 -2.66 -15.33 1.33
CA PRO A 37 -2.42 -14.03 1.92
C PRO A 37 -3.71 -13.43 2.50
N THR A 38 -3.55 -12.64 3.57
CA THR A 38 -4.56 -11.69 4.02
C THR A 38 -4.13 -10.28 3.61
N LEU A 39 -4.95 -9.60 2.82
CA LEU A 39 -4.78 -8.18 2.50
C LEU A 39 -5.48 -7.33 3.57
N HIS A 40 -4.72 -6.43 4.18
CA HIS A 40 -5.15 -5.36 5.05
C HIS A 40 -5.11 -4.04 4.26
N THR A 41 -6.26 -3.39 4.08
CA THR A 41 -6.39 -2.21 3.21
C THR A 41 -7.44 -1.22 3.72
N ALA A 42 -7.52 -0.03 3.12
CA ALA A 42 -8.56 0.95 3.38
C ALA A 42 -9.45 1.10 2.15
N VAL A 43 -10.77 1.11 2.35
CA VAL A 43 -11.75 1.11 1.25
C VAL A 43 -12.88 2.09 1.55
N ASP A 44 -13.31 2.83 0.54
CA ASP A 44 -14.45 3.73 0.65
C ASP A 44 -15.74 3.00 0.27
N GLY A 45 -16.88 3.53 0.70
CA GLY A 45 -18.18 2.92 0.44
C GLY A 45 -18.58 2.86 -1.05
N ILE A 46 -17.92 3.58 -1.96
CA ILE A 46 -18.23 3.51 -3.40
C ILE A 46 -17.64 2.25 -4.02
N PHE A 47 -16.39 1.92 -3.69
CA PHE A 47 -15.65 0.80 -4.30
C PHE A 47 -15.57 -0.46 -3.43
N GLN A 48 -16.27 -0.49 -2.28
CA GLN A 48 -16.23 -1.62 -1.36
C GLN A 48 -16.53 -2.95 -2.04
N VAL A 49 -17.64 -3.01 -2.78
CA VAL A 49 -18.10 -4.25 -3.44
C VAL A 49 -17.09 -4.70 -4.50
N GLU A 50 -16.52 -3.79 -5.27
CA GLU A 50 -15.51 -4.07 -6.28
C GLU A 50 -14.22 -4.61 -5.66
N VAL A 51 -13.76 -4.06 -4.54
CA VAL A 51 -12.59 -4.59 -3.80
C VAL A 51 -12.86 -5.99 -3.30
N GLU A 52 -14.04 -6.24 -2.71
CA GLU A 52 -14.43 -7.57 -2.20
C GLU A 52 -14.49 -8.62 -3.32
N LEU A 53 -15.10 -8.27 -4.47
CA LEU A 53 -15.17 -9.14 -5.65
C LEU A 53 -13.78 -9.41 -6.23
N ALA A 54 -12.93 -8.39 -6.33
CA ALA A 54 -11.58 -8.54 -6.86
C ALA A 54 -10.72 -9.41 -5.93
N ALA A 55 -10.79 -9.22 -4.61
CA ALA A 55 -10.10 -10.07 -3.65
C ALA A 55 -10.59 -11.53 -3.71
N GLY A 56 -11.91 -11.74 -3.77
CA GLY A 56 -12.52 -13.07 -3.91
C GLY A 56 -12.08 -13.79 -5.19
N GLY A 57 -12.06 -13.08 -6.32
CA GLY A 57 -11.60 -13.61 -7.61
C GLY A 57 -10.11 -13.97 -7.64
N LEU A 58 -9.31 -13.34 -6.77
CA LEU A 58 -7.87 -13.61 -6.61
C LEU A 58 -7.57 -14.61 -5.48
N HIS A 59 -8.58 -15.20 -4.83
CA HIS A 59 -8.42 -16.06 -3.66
C HIS A 59 -7.63 -15.41 -2.50
N VAL A 60 -7.85 -14.11 -2.31
CA VAL A 60 -7.24 -13.30 -1.24
C VAL A 60 -8.22 -13.15 -0.09
N GLU A 61 -7.78 -13.43 1.13
CA GLU A 61 -8.53 -13.05 2.33
C GLU A 61 -8.45 -11.53 2.51
N LEU A 62 -9.59 -10.87 2.67
CA LEU A 62 -9.67 -9.41 2.77
C LEU A 62 -10.02 -8.98 4.20
N SER A 63 -9.23 -8.06 4.75
CA SER A 63 -9.49 -7.29 5.96
C SER A 63 -9.40 -5.83 5.58
N TRP A 64 -10.48 -5.08 5.74
CA TRP A 64 -10.49 -3.67 5.36
C TRP A 64 -11.06 -2.81 6.48
N VAL A 65 -10.64 -1.55 6.45
CA VAL A 65 -11.22 -0.46 7.26
C VAL A 65 -11.79 0.61 6.34
N GLU A 66 -12.65 1.47 6.87
CA GLU A 66 -13.25 2.54 6.08
C GLU A 66 -12.24 3.65 5.80
N ARG A 67 -12.30 4.23 4.59
CA ARG A 67 -11.77 5.57 4.30
C ARG A 67 -12.91 6.50 3.88
N ASP A 68 -12.79 7.77 4.27
CA ASP A 68 -13.88 8.75 4.14
C ASP A 68 -14.13 9.24 2.71
N LYS A 69 -13.18 9.02 1.79
CA LYS A 69 -13.23 9.52 0.41
C LYS A 69 -12.62 8.50 -0.55
N PRO A 70 -13.12 8.44 -1.80
CA PRO A 70 -12.47 7.67 -2.85
C PRO A 70 -11.05 8.16 -3.12
N VAL A 71 -10.17 7.21 -3.42
CA VAL A 71 -8.80 7.46 -3.84
C VAL A 71 -8.55 6.73 -5.15
N GLY A 72 -7.92 7.42 -6.10
CA GLY A 72 -7.67 6.86 -7.41
C GLY A 72 -6.42 7.38 -8.10
N PHE A 73 -5.96 6.60 -9.07
CA PHE A 73 -4.83 6.90 -9.94
C PHE A 73 -5.32 7.01 -11.38
N HIS A 74 -5.00 8.12 -12.03
CA HIS A 74 -5.44 8.43 -13.39
C HIS A 74 -4.24 8.57 -14.32
N TYR A 75 -4.15 7.67 -15.29
CA TYR A 75 -3.05 7.56 -16.24
C TYR A 75 -3.50 7.96 -17.64
N PHE A 76 -2.72 8.80 -18.32
CA PHE A 76 -2.94 9.00 -19.76
C PHE A 76 -2.55 7.74 -20.56
N THR A 77 -1.38 7.18 -20.25
CA THR A 77 -0.92 5.86 -20.73
C THR A 77 -0.32 5.05 -19.58
N PRO A 78 -0.12 3.73 -19.72
CA PRO A 78 0.44 2.90 -18.65
C PRO A 78 1.84 3.31 -18.15
N ILE A 79 2.58 4.11 -18.92
CA ILE A 79 3.92 4.61 -18.55
C ILE A 79 3.91 6.09 -18.13
N SER A 80 2.74 6.74 -18.18
CA SER A 80 2.59 8.13 -17.73
C SER A 80 2.66 8.21 -16.21
N ARG A 81 3.14 9.35 -15.70
CA ARG A 81 2.97 9.64 -14.27
C ARG A 81 1.48 9.82 -13.98
N PRO A 82 0.93 9.15 -12.95
CA PRO A 82 -0.48 9.29 -12.64
C PRO A 82 -0.78 10.65 -12.02
N THR A 83 -2.00 11.15 -12.27
CA THR A 83 -2.64 12.12 -11.38
C THR A 83 -3.36 11.35 -10.28
N ILE A 84 -3.18 11.78 -9.02
CA ILE A 84 -3.80 11.12 -7.86
C ILE A 84 -5.01 11.94 -7.40
N SER A 85 -6.15 11.28 -7.26
CA SER A 85 -7.36 11.85 -6.66
C SER A 85 -7.52 11.36 -5.21
N GLY A 86 -8.14 12.19 -4.37
CA GLY A 86 -8.33 11.88 -2.95
C GLY A 86 -7.06 11.81 -2.07
N PRO A 87 -5.97 12.56 -2.30
CA PRO A 87 -4.74 12.45 -1.49
C PRO A 87 -4.88 12.94 -0.04
N GLN A 88 -6.08 13.39 0.35
CA GLN A 88 -6.44 13.84 1.70
C GLN A 88 -7.53 12.93 2.30
N ALA A 89 -7.76 11.75 1.72
CA ALA A 89 -8.63 10.74 2.30
C ALA A 89 -8.06 10.32 3.66
N VAL A 90 -8.94 10.15 4.62
CA VAL A 90 -8.60 9.69 5.96
C VAL A 90 -9.16 8.29 6.13
N ALA A 91 -8.29 7.36 6.51
CA ALA A 91 -8.67 5.99 6.85
C ALA A 91 -8.73 5.83 8.38
N ASP A 92 -9.62 4.94 8.80
CA ASP A 92 -9.57 4.38 10.15
C ASP A 92 -8.22 3.69 10.43
N ALA A 93 -7.92 3.48 11.71
CA ALA A 93 -6.65 2.90 12.12
C ALA A 93 -6.47 1.48 11.57
N LEU A 94 -5.34 1.24 10.88
CA LEU A 94 -4.96 -0.07 10.35
C LEU A 94 -3.88 -0.68 11.23
N HIS A 95 -4.24 -1.73 11.97
CA HIS A 95 -3.33 -2.51 12.79
C HIS A 95 -3.15 -3.89 12.19
N VAL A 96 -1.89 -4.29 11.93
CA VAL A 96 -1.56 -5.57 11.32
C VAL A 96 -0.55 -6.31 12.18
N GLU A 97 -0.91 -7.54 12.56
CA GLU A 97 -0.05 -8.43 13.32
C GLU A 97 0.23 -9.74 12.56
N GLY A 98 1.47 -10.25 12.63
CA GLY A 98 1.80 -11.56 12.05
C GLY A 98 3.29 -11.91 12.00
N ASP A 99 3.63 -13.11 11.53
CA ASP A 99 5.05 -13.53 11.41
C ASP A 99 5.79 -12.77 10.30
N VAL A 100 5.11 -12.53 9.17
CA VAL A 100 5.66 -11.82 8.01
C VAL A 100 4.62 -10.84 7.47
N VAL A 101 5.01 -9.57 7.43
CA VAL A 101 4.20 -8.47 6.89
C VAL A 101 4.92 -7.85 5.69
N LEU A 102 4.24 -7.77 4.56
CA LEU A 102 4.65 -6.96 3.41
C LEU A 102 3.82 -5.68 3.39
N ALA A 103 4.45 -4.54 3.61
CA ALA A 103 3.83 -3.25 3.70
C ALA A 103 4.16 -2.38 2.49
N PHE A 104 3.13 -1.76 1.91
CA PHE A 104 3.25 -0.76 0.87
C PHE A 104 2.90 0.62 1.41
N GLY A 105 3.51 1.66 0.83
CA GLY A 105 3.02 3.03 0.99
C GLY A 105 1.54 3.14 0.62
N MET A 106 0.77 3.86 1.44
CA MET A 106 -0.65 4.12 1.23
C MET A 106 -0.89 5.63 1.07
N VAL A 107 -1.90 5.99 0.28
CA VAL A 107 -2.23 7.39 -0.03
C VAL A 107 -2.99 8.03 1.12
N GLU A 108 -3.80 7.24 1.83
CA GLU A 108 -4.62 7.71 2.93
C GLU A 108 -3.77 8.23 4.09
N CYS A 109 -4.27 9.30 4.69
CA CYS A 109 -3.86 9.74 6.00
C CYS A 109 -4.51 8.85 7.05
N GLY A 110 -3.78 8.47 8.09
CA GLY A 110 -4.34 7.64 9.15
C GLY A 110 -3.25 6.96 9.95
N GLU A 111 -3.63 6.40 11.10
CA GLU A 111 -2.73 5.60 11.90
C GLU A 111 -2.53 4.24 11.25
N ARG A 112 -1.26 3.85 11.09
CA ARG A 112 -0.86 2.52 10.66
C ARG A 112 0.11 1.95 11.66
N ALA A 113 -0.21 0.79 12.22
CA ALA A 113 0.68 0.07 13.12
C ALA A 113 0.90 -1.35 12.60
N VAL A 114 2.15 -1.80 12.70
CA VAL A 114 2.54 -3.15 12.33
C VAL A 114 3.34 -3.74 13.48
N ASP A 115 2.95 -4.93 13.93
CA ASP A 115 3.73 -5.74 14.87
C ASP A 115 4.01 -7.11 14.25
N CYS A 116 5.28 -7.38 13.96
CA CYS A 116 5.62 -8.62 13.27
C CYS A 116 7.04 -9.09 13.56
N ARG A 117 7.35 -10.33 13.19
CA ARG A 117 8.74 -10.80 13.26
C ARG A 117 9.56 -10.26 12.08
N ARG A 118 9.04 -10.38 10.86
CA ARG A 118 9.70 -9.94 9.62
C ARG A 118 8.85 -8.93 8.88
N LEU A 119 9.42 -7.75 8.66
CA LEU A 119 8.81 -6.65 7.94
C LEU A 119 9.51 -6.42 6.61
N VAL A 120 8.75 -6.46 5.51
CA VAL A 120 9.21 -6.03 4.19
C VAL A 120 8.44 -4.76 3.83
N ILE A 121 9.13 -3.68 3.46
CA ILE A 121 8.50 -2.39 3.13
C ILE A 121 8.88 -1.98 1.72
N ASP A 122 7.88 -1.71 0.89
CA ASP A 122 8.00 -0.89 -0.33
C ASP A 122 7.31 0.45 -0.09
N PRO A 123 8.06 1.54 0.14
CA PRO A 123 7.47 2.83 0.47
C PRO A 123 6.62 3.48 -0.63
N GLN A 124 6.76 3.03 -1.89
CA GLN A 124 6.02 3.54 -3.06
C GLN A 124 5.97 5.07 -3.18
N ARG A 125 7.11 5.76 -2.99
CA ARG A 125 7.12 7.23 -3.05
C ARG A 125 7.01 7.79 -4.47
N PRO A 126 6.17 8.82 -4.69
CA PRO A 126 6.39 9.79 -5.76
C PRO A 126 7.68 10.60 -5.49
N GLN A 127 8.38 11.03 -6.55
CA GLN A 127 9.74 11.59 -6.51
C GLN A 127 9.97 12.83 -5.61
N ASP A 128 8.94 13.43 -5.01
CA ASP A 128 9.00 14.76 -4.40
C ASP A 128 8.73 14.83 -2.88
N SER A 129 8.47 13.72 -2.17
CA SER A 129 8.33 13.76 -0.71
C SER A 129 9.69 13.64 -0.01
N SER A 130 9.93 14.37 1.08
CA SER A 130 11.23 14.40 1.77
C SER A 130 11.43 13.26 2.78
N ARG A 131 10.37 12.75 3.42
CA ARG A 131 10.48 11.77 4.53
C ARG A 131 9.77 10.44 4.28
N LEU A 132 10.49 9.33 4.49
CA LEU A 132 9.93 7.99 4.37
C LEU A 132 9.04 7.78 5.58
N ASP A 133 7.76 7.52 5.35
CA ASP A 133 6.88 7.09 6.41
C ASP A 133 7.09 5.60 6.64
N LEU A 134 7.94 5.28 7.62
CA LEU A 134 8.16 3.92 8.11
C LEU A 134 7.25 3.60 9.30
N GLY A 135 6.24 4.44 9.60
CA GLY A 135 5.27 4.26 10.68
C GLY A 135 5.87 3.98 12.06
N PRO A 136 5.03 3.78 13.08
CA PRO A 136 5.41 3.11 14.32
C PRO A 136 5.39 1.59 14.12
N TYR A 137 6.35 1.03 13.38
CA TYR A 137 6.40 -0.41 13.12
C TYR A 137 7.33 -1.15 14.10
N ARG A 138 6.80 -2.16 14.79
CA ARG A 138 7.54 -3.08 15.65
C ARG A 138 7.92 -4.33 14.86
N HIS A 139 9.22 -4.63 14.86
CA HIS A 139 9.76 -5.73 14.06
C HIS A 139 11.12 -6.23 14.57
N GLU A 140 11.40 -7.52 14.38
CA GLU A 140 12.72 -8.10 14.68
C GLU A 140 13.67 -8.01 13.47
N GLN A 141 13.13 -8.09 12.25
CA GLN A 141 13.89 -8.06 11.01
C GLN A 141 13.23 -7.14 9.98
N LEU A 142 14.02 -6.30 9.33
CA LEU A 142 13.57 -5.35 8.31
C LEU A 142 14.22 -5.64 6.95
N ALA A 143 13.40 -5.66 5.89
CA ALA A 143 13.86 -5.54 4.52
C ALA A 143 13.18 -4.33 3.86
N LEU A 144 13.96 -3.45 3.23
CA LEU A 144 13.46 -2.31 2.49
C LEU A 144 13.63 -2.55 0.98
N VAL A 145 12.55 -2.39 0.24
CA VAL A 145 12.52 -2.43 -1.22
C VAL A 145 12.38 -1.00 -1.70
N CYS A 146 13.49 -0.41 -2.15
CA CYS A 146 13.57 1.00 -2.49
C CYS A 146 14.17 1.19 -3.88
N ASN A 147 13.62 2.12 -4.65
CA ASN A 147 14.26 2.62 -5.86
C ASN A 147 15.45 3.54 -5.54
N SER A 148 16.20 3.96 -6.57
CA SER A 148 17.41 4.76 -6.38
C SER A 148 17.17 6.11 -5.69
N SER A 149 16.02 6.76 -5.92
CA SER A 149 15.69 8.02 -5.25
C SER A 149 15.37 7.82 -3.78
N GLU A 150 14.63 6.76 -3.44
CA GLU A 150 14.30 6.40 -2.06
C GLU A 150 15.55 6.03 -1.26
N ILE A 151 16.47 5.27 -1.85
CA ILE A 151 17.77 4.94 -1.23
C ILE A 151 18.58 6.22 -0.98
N ARG A 152 18.61 7.16 -1.92
CA ARG A 152 19.31 8.44 -1.72
C ARG A 152 18.70 9.25 -0.59
N ALA A 153 17.37 9.28 -0.48
CA ALA A 153 16.66 9.99 0.58
C ALA A 153 16.94 9.40 1.98
N LEU A 154 17.13 8.08 2.07
CA LEU A 154 17.61 7.41 3.28
C LEU A 154 19.04 7.83 3.62
N GLY A 155 19.94 7.77 2.65
CA GLY A 155 21.37 8.05 2.85
C GLY A 155 21.69 9.51 3.16
N SER A 156 20.84 10.46 2.76
CA SER A 156 21.05 11.89 3.00
C SER A 156 20.61 12.36 4.40
N GLY A 157 20.12 11.47 5.26
CA GLY A 157 19.63 11.82 6.61
C GLY A 157 18.32 12.62 6.63
N VAL A 158 17.64 12.76 5.48
CA VAL A 158 16.36 13.47 5.35
C VAL A 158 15.17 12.54 5.65
N GLY A 159 15.39 11.22 5.64
CA GLY A 159 14.48 10.21 6.18
C GLY A 159 15.10 9.52 7.38
N GLY A 160 14.93 10.08 8.58
CA GLY A 160 15.39 9.42 9.80
C GLY A 160 14.74 8.04 9.94
N VAL A 161 15.55 6.99 9.84
CA VAL A 161 15.26 5.69 10.46
C VAL A 161 15.42 5.94 11.97
N PRO A 162 14.42 5.67 12.82
CA PRO A 162 14.61 5.74 14.27
C PRO A 162 15.81 4.87 14.62
N ASP A 163 16.72 5.41 15.44
CA ASP A 163 18.01 4.82 15.76
C ASP A 163 17.94 3.30 15.98
N LEU A 164 18.65 2.56 15.13
CA LEU A 164 18.97 1.15 15.36
C LEU A 164 20.10 1.09 16.40
N VAL A 165 19.76 1.23 17.68
CA VAL A 165 20.62 0.87 18.82
C VAL A 165 19.82 0.05 19.81
#